data_AF-G2J848-F1
#
_entry.id   AF-G2J848-F1
#
_cell.length_a   1.000
_cell.length_b   1.000
_cell.length_c   1.000
_cell.angle_alpha   90.00
_cell.angle_beta   90.00
_cell.angle_gamma   90.00
#
_symmetry.space_group_name_H-M   'P 1'
#
loop_
_entity.id
_entity.type
_entity.pdbx_description
1 polymer ?
#
loop_
_entity_poly.entity_id
_entity_poly.type
_entity_poly.pdbx_seq_one_letter_code
_entity_poly.pdbx_strand_id
1 'polypeptide(L)' 'MERVAVELRTLRRARNITQQTLADRAQVARRTLTHAESAQNVGIQEWCRIANALGYELTLRPQNTVVFEELPDVFKEEE' A
#
# COMPACT_ATOMS: atom_id res chain seq x y z
N MET A 1 2.25 -0.02 -7.89
CA MET A 1 1.47 0.99 -7.13
C MET A 1 -0.04 0.85 -7.34
N GLU A 2 -0.53 0.55 -8.54
CA GLU A 2 -1.97 0.44 -8.83
C GLU A 2 -2.74 -0.48 -7.88
N ARG A 3 -2.20 -1.67 -7.60
CA ARG A 3 -2.82 -2.61 -6.66
C ARG A 3 -3.01 -2.01 -5.25
N VAL A 4 -1.98 -1.37 -4.71
CA VAL A 4 -2.02 -0.75 -3.37
C VAL A 4 -3.04 0.39 -3.33
N ALA A 5 -3.13 1.20 -4.39
CA ALA A 5 -4.12 2.27 -4.50
C ALA A 5 -5.57 1.75 -4.51
N VAL A 6 -5.83 0.63 -5.23
CA VAL A 6 -7.13 -0.04 -5.27
C VAL A 6 -7.48 -0.66 -3.92
N GLU A 7 -6.53 -1.34 -3.27
CA GLU A 7 -6.70 -1.92 -1.94
C GLU A 7 -7.01 -0.82 -0.91
N LEU A 8 -6.25 0.29 -0.90
CA LEU A 8 -6.52 1.43 -0.02
C LEU A 8 -7.95 1.96 -0.17
N ARG A 9 -8.40 2.19 -1.41
CA ARG A 9 -9.76 2.67 -1.70
C ARG A 9 -10.82 1.69 -1.20
N THR A 10 -10.58 0.40 -1.39
CA THR A 10 -11.47 -0.68 -0.95
C THR A 10 -11.59 -0.70 0.57
N LEU A 11 -10.46 -0.67 1.28
CA LEU A 11 -10.39 -0.63 2.74
C LEU A 11 -11.09 0.59 3.34
N ARG A 12 -10.97 1.74 2.70
CA ARG A 12 -11.68 2.95 3.12
C ARG A 12 -13.19 2.80 2.92
N ARG A 13 -13.62 2.32 1.75
CA ARG A 13 -15.05 2.14 1.43
C ARG A 13 -15.70 1.09 2.32
N ALA A 14 -15.00 0.01 2.66
CA ALA A 14 -15.47 -1.00 3.62
C ALA A 14 -15.78 -0.42 5.02
N ARG A 15 -15.13 0.69 5.39
CA ARG A 15 -15.39 1.43 6.64
C ARG A 15 -16.45 2.53 6.49
N ASN A 16 -17.06 2.70 5.32
CA ASN A 16 -18.04 3.75 5.02
C ASN A 16 -17.57 5.18 5.34
N ILE A 17 -16.26 5.46 5.23
CA ILE A 17 -15.71 6.80 5.46
C ILE A 17 -15.34 7.51 4.16
N THR A 18 -15.49 8.82 4.14
CA THR A 18 -15.11 9.67 3.00
C THR A 18 -13.58 9.82 2.93
N GLN A 19 -13.09 10.30 1.78
CA GLN A 19 -11.68 10.68 1.65
C GLN A 19 -11.29 11.78 2.66
N GLN A 20 -12.16 12.77 2.87
CA GLN A 20 -11.88 13.84 3.83
C GLN A 20 -11.71 13.27 5.24
N THR A 21 -12.63 12.41 5.68
CA THR A 21 -12.58 11.77 7.00
C THR A 21 -11.30 10.97 7.22
N LEU A 22 -10.83 10.22 6.22
CA LEU A 22 -9.58 9.48 6.34
C LEU A 22 -8.36 10.42 6.34
N ALA A 23 -8.37 11.46 5.51
CA ALA A 23 -7.31 12.45 5.47
C ALA A 23 -7.14 13.17 6.83
N ASP A 24 -8.26 13.52 7.47
CA ASP A 24 -8.27 14.15 8.80
C ASP A 24 -7.67 13.21 9.86
N ARG A 25 -8.07 11.92 9.86
CA ARG A 25 -7.52 10.89 10.78
C ARG A 25 -6.03 10.65 10.57
N ALA A 26 -5.59 10.66 9.31
CA ALA A 26 -4.19 10.47 8.94
C ALA A 26 -3.35 11.75 9.08
N GLN A 27 -3.96 12.89 9.39
CA GLN A 27 -3.30 14.20 9.44
C GLN A 27 -2.52 14.50 8.14
N VAL A 28 -3.16 14.27 7.00
CA VAL A 28 -2.64 14.59 5.66
C VAL A 28 -3.64 15.46 4.92
N ALA A 29 -3.19 16.19 3.90
CA ALA A 29 -4.10 16.91 3.03
C ALA A 29 -5.02 15.93 2.28
N ARG A 30 -6.30 16.29 2.08
CA ARG A 30 -7.23 15.45 1.29
C ARG A 30 -6.68 15.11 -0.10
N ARG A 31 -5.96 16.05 -0.72
CA ARG A 31 -5.30 15.83 -2.03
C ARG A 31 -4.30 14.66 -1.99
N THR A 32 -3.56 14.50 -0.89
CA THR A 32 -2.64 13.37 -0.69
C THR A 32 -3.40 12.05 -0.75
N LEU A 33 -4.59 11.97 -0.14
CA LEU A 33 -5.40 10.75 -0.21
C LEU A 33 -5.97 10.53 -1.62
N THR A 34 -6.38 11.58 -2.32
CA THR A 34 -6.77 11.47 -3.74
C THR A 34 -5.64 10.91 -4.59
N HIS A 35 -4.42 11.41 -4.40
CA HIS A 35 -3.22 10.92 -5.10
C HIS A 35 -2.91 9.46 -4.75
N ALA A 36 -2.98 9.10 -3.47
CA ALA A 36 -2.74 7.73 -3.00
C ALA A 36 -3.75 6.74 -3.62
N GLU A 37 -5.03 7.11 -3.64
CA GLU A 37 -6.08 6.28 -4.25
C GLU A 37 -6.04 6.29 -5.78
N SER A 38 -5.34 7.22 -6.44
CA SER A 38 -5.17 7.26 -7.90
C SER A 38 -3.81 6.76 -8.38
N ALA A 39 -3.05 6.08 -7.51
CA ALA A 39 -1.72 5.55 -7.80
C ALA A 39 -0.69 6.62 -8.23
N GLN A 40 -0.90 7.88 -7.85
CA GLN A 40 0.07 8.95 -8.02
C GLN A 40 1.15 8.89 -6.94
N ASN A 41 2.23 9.66 -7.15
CA ASN A 41 3.33 9.72 -6.21
C ASN A 41 2.89 10.35 -4.87
N VAL A 42 3.13 9.61 -3.79
CA VAL A 42 2.85 9.98 -2.40
C VAL A 42 4.02 9.47 -1.57
N GLY A 43 4.54 10.29 -0.67
CA GLY A 43 5.68 9.92 0.16
C GLY A 43 5.37 8.74 1.08
N ILE A 44 6.40 7.98 1.43
CA ILE A 44 6.25 6.79 2.28
C ILE A 44 5.70 7.13 3.67
N GLN A 45 6.03 8.31 4.20
CA GLN A 45 5.53 8.78 5.49
C GLN A 45 4.01 9.02 5.46
N GLU A 46 3.49 9.58 4.36
CA GLU A 46 2.05 9.74 4.16
C GLU A 46 1.36 8.39 4.03
N TRP A 47 1.97 7.44 3.31
CA TRP A 47 1.47 6.07 3.21
C TRP A 47 1.36 5.41 4.59
N CYS A 48 2.39 5.52 5.43
CA CYS A 48 2.36 4.99 6.80
C CYS A 48 1.25 5.65 7.63
N ARG A 49 1.09 6.97 7.55
CA ARG A 49 0.01 7.70 8.25
C ARG A 49 -1.38 7.24 7.81
N ILE A 50 -1.60 7.08 6.51
CA ILE A 50 -2.87 6.62 5.95
C ILE A 50 -3.19 5.19 6.39
N ALA A 51 -2.21 4.28 6.34
CA ALA A 51 -2.37 2.90 6.80
C ALA A 51 -2.71 2.86 8.30
N ASN A 52 -1.97 3.59 9.14
CA ASN A 52 -2.21 3.66 10.57
C ASN A 52 -3.60 4.21 10.90
N ALA A 53 -4.07 5.24 10.17
CA ALA A 53 -5.40 5.80 10.34
C ALA A 53 -6.55 4.83 9.96
N LEU A 54 -6.25 3.81 9.16
CA LEU A 54 -7.15 2.69 8.87
C LEU A 54 -6.97 1.52 9.87
N GLY A 55 -5.96 1.55 10.73
CA GLY A 55 -5.62 0.44 11.64
C GLY A 55 -4.82 -0.67 10.97
N TYR A 56 -4.03 -0.36 9.94
CA TYR A 56 -3.08 -1.28 9.30
C TYR A 56 -1.65 -0.76 9.44
N GLU A 57 -0.70 -1.67 9.28
CA GLU A 57 0.71 -1.36 9.09
C GLU A 57 1.13 -1.62 7.64
N LEU A 58 2.20 -0.95 7.20
CA LEU A 58 2.85 -1.24 5.92
C LEU A 58 4.06 -2.12 6.16
N THR A 59 4.12 -3.24 5.46
CA THR A 59 5.23 -4.19 5.54
C THR A 59 5.85 -4.39 4.17
N LEU A 60 7.18 -4.46 4.15
CA LEU A 60 7.92 -4.88 2.97
C LEU A 60 7.90 -6.41 2.91
N ARG A 61 7.68 -6.93 1.70
CA ARG A 61 7.59 -8.36 1.42
C ARG A 61 8.45 -8.67 0.21
N PRO A 62 9.13 -9.82 0.15
CA PRO A 62 9.76 -10.27 -1.09
C PRO A 62 8.74 -10.25 -2.24
N GLN A 63 9.15 -9.71 -3.40
CA GLN A 63 8.27 -9.65 -4.56
C GLN A 63 7.96 -11.04 -5.12
N ASN A 64 8.96 -11.92 -5.07
CA ASN A 64 8.85 -13.32 -5.40
C ASN A 64 9.09 -14.12 -4.12
N THR A 65 8.08 -14.86 -3.68
CA THR A 65 8.27 -15.90 -2.67
C THR A 65 8.57 -17.17 -3.43
N VAL A 66 9.84 -17.52 -3.54
CA VAL A 66 10.26 -18.78 -4.17
C VAL A 66 9.74 -19.93 -3.32
N VAL A 67 8.94 -20.80 -3.91
CA VAL A 67 8.64 -22.10 -3.30
C VAL A 67 9.83 -23.03 -3.53
N PHE A 68 10.00 -24.03 -2.66
CA PHE A 68 11.18 -24.92 -2.68
C PHE A 68 11.46 -25.53 -4.07
N GLU A 69 10.40 -25.84 -4.80
CA GLU A 69 10.44 -26.43 -6.15
C GLU A 69 11.04 -25.49 -7.21
N GLU A 70 10.99 -24.17 -7.01
CA GLU A 70 11.47 -23.15 -7.94
C GLU A 70 12.91 -22.67 -7.62
N LEU A 71 13.50 -23.12 -6.51
CA LEU A 71 14.86 -22.76 -6.12
C LEU A 71 15.92 -23.04 -7.21
N PRO A 72 15.89 -24.18 -7.93
CA PRO A 72 16.91 -24.48 -8.95
C PRO A 72 16.85 -23.54 -10.16
N ASP A 73 15.69 -22.96 -10.46
CA ASP A 73 15.51 -22.04 -11.59
C ASP A 73 15.81 -20.59 -11.23
N VAL A 74 15.61 -20.21 -9.97
CA VAL A 74 15.81 -18.84 -9.47
C VAL A 74 17.25 -18.58 -9.02
N PHE A 75 17.96 -19.60 -8.55
CA PHE A 75 19.35 -19.50 -8.09
C PHE A 75 20.29 -20.36 -8.93
N LYS A 76 20.22 -20.27 -10.26
CA LYS A 76 21.21 -20.93 -11.13
C LYS A 76 22.58 -20.33 -10.83
N GLU A 77 23.50 -21.16 -10.31
CA GLU A 77 24.91 -20.81 -10.20
C GLU A 77 25.44 -20.62 -11.63
N GLU A 78 25.84 -19.39 -11.97
CA GLU A 78 26.62 -19.14 -13.18
C GLU A 78 28.03 -19.71 -12.93
N GLU A 79 28.38 -20.80 -13.62
CA GLU A 79 29.73 -21.39 -13.63
C GLU A 79 30.81 -20.41 -14.12
#